data_AF-A0A1T4TRT5-F1
#
_entry.id   AF-A0A1T4TRT5-F1
#
_cell.length_a   1.000
_cell.length_b   1.000
_cell.length_c   1.000
_cell.angle_alpha   90.00
_cell.angle_beta   90.00
_cell.angle_gamma   90.00
#
_symmetry.space_group_name_H-M   'P 1'
#
loop_
_entity.id
_entity.type
_entity.pdbx_description
1 polymer ?
#
loop_
_entity_poly.entity_id
_entity_poly.type
_entity_poly.pdbx_seq_one_letter_code
_entity_poly.pdbx_strand_id
1 'polypeptide(L)'
;MMMPTGISQADFNWLTNKFGQQGGNSRIDTEEDVIHEIFPDKVVIGTRFLNCATYELSFEGTTLVVKKSRLDDYQLGDAAHMIADELDAEDVEELTLRWNAVLRELKMFDKLQAQGNARELLSQLYLDIFEEDEAEEQINNLPETVPANVTAIWEELQVALQQTGNLTDFEWRALSDEGVFALNELSPLVRTGAILEAPTPEDYEAMLAAEDFAKALLDYFNEQLEAFDLKIVAIGPALDEYQSFSCFPMQDFRLANAVLKMEELCLVCFF
;
A
#
# COMPACT_ATOMS: atom_id res chain seq x y z
N MET A 1 0.82 8.76 -33.55
CA MET A 1 1.52 7.45 -33.52
C MET A 1 1.18 6.89 -32.15
N MET A 2 0.45 5.78 -32.03
CA MET A 2 0.10 5.25 -30.70
C MET A 2 1.39 4.80 -30.01
N MET A 3 1.67 5.40 -28.85
CA MET A 3 2.76 4.95 -28.00
C MET A 3 2.32 3.66 -27.29
N PRO A 4 3.17 2.62 -27.20
CA PRO A 4 2.79 1.35 -26.61
C PRO A 4 2.67 1.49 -25.08
N THR A 5 1.47 1.31 -24.54
CA THR A 5 1.17 1.40 -23.09
C THR A 5 1.42 0.09 -22.33
N GLY A 6 1.84 -1.00 -23.01
CA GLY A 6 2.00 -2.33 -22.40
C GLY A 6 0.69 -2.99 -21.95
N ILE A 7 -0.46 -2.31 -22.10
CA ILE A 7 -1.78 -2.77 -21.69
C ILE A 7 -2.30 -3.80 -22.69
N SER A 8 -2.46 -5.05 -22.22
CA SER A 8 -2.91 -6.15 -23.05
C SER A 8 -4.44 -6.24 -23.10
N GLN A 9 -4.98 -6.69 -24.23
CA GLN A 9 -6.41 -6.97 -24.36
C GLN A 9 -6.88 -8.07 -23.40
N ALA A 10 -6.00 -9.03 -23.10
CA ALA A 10 -6.32 -10.14 -22.19
C ALA A 10 -6.53 -9.64 -20.76
N ASP A 11 -5.63 -8.78 -20.26
CA ASP A 11 -5.77 -8.20 -18.92
C ASP A 11 -6.96 -7.24 -18.84
N PHE A 12 -7.16 -6.43 -19.87
CA PHE A 12 -8.32 -5.55 -19.97
C PHE A 12 -9.63 -6.35 -19.88
N ASN A 13 -9.77 -7.40 -20.69
CA ASN A 13 -10.95 -8.25 -20.68
C ASN A 13 -11.12 -8.99 -19.34
N TRP A 14 -10.04 -9.45 -18.72
CA TRP A 14 -10.12 -10.07 -17.39
C TRP A 14 -10.67 -9.07 -16.36
N LEU A 15 -10.13 -7.85 -16.34
CA LEU A 15 -10.51 -6.80 -15.40
C LEU A 15 -11.98 -6.41 -15.57
N THR A 16 -12.40 -6.06 -16.79
CA THR A 16 -13.77 -5.60 -17.06
C THR A 16 -14.82 -6.68 -16.89
N ASN A 17 -14.54 -7.94 -17.28
CA ASN A 17 -15.49 -9.04 -17.09
C ASN A 17 -15.68 -9.41 -15.62
N LYS A 18 -14.62 -9.30 -14.82
CA LYS A 18 -14.65 -9.75 -13.42
C LYS A 18 -15.12 -8.66 -12.46
N PHE A 19 -14.69 -7.43 -12.69
CA PHE A 19 -14.92 -6.32 -11.77
C PHE A 19 -15.80 -5.21 -12.37
N GLY A 20 -16.13 -5.26 -13.66
CA GLY A 20 -16.93 -4.23 -14.32
C GLY A 20 -18.39 -4.23 -13.85
N GLN A 21 -18.90 -3.04 -13.53
CA GLN A 21 -20.31 -2.82 -13.20
C GLN A 21 -20.92 -1.75 -14.10
N GLN A 22 -22.22 -1.84 -14.37
CA GLN A 22 -22.93 -0.87 -15.22
C GLN A 22 -22.84 0.58 -14.68
N GLY A 23 -22.79 0.73 -13.35
CA GLY A 23 -22.58 2.02 -12.69
C GLY A 23 -21.11 2.40 -12.48
N GLY A 24 -20.17 1.59 -12.96
CA GLY A 24 -18.76 1.67 -12.59
C GLY A 24 -18.49 1.01 -11.25
N ASN A 25 -17.40 0.25 -11.16
CA ASN A 25 -16.86 -0.22 -9.89
C ASN A 25 -15.66 0.66 -9.55
N SER A 26 -15.82 1.53 -8.55
CA SER A 26 -14.79 2.47 -8.13
C SER A 26 -13.79 1.81 -7.18
N ARG A 27 -12.51 1.95 -7.50
CA ARG A 27 -11.37 1.65 -6.64
C ARG A 27 -10.59 2.94 -6.44
N ILE A 28 -10.24 3.23 -5.19
CA ILE A 28 -9.52 4.44 -4.83
C ILE A 28 -8.18 3.99 -4.24
N ASP A 29 -7.12 4.46 -4.86
CA ASP A 29 -5.77 4.44 -4.32
C ASP A 29 -5.57 5.78 -3.60
N THR A 30 -5.69 5.75 -2.27
CA THR A 30 -5.64 6.95 -1.42
C THR A 30 -4.23 7.47 -1.24
N GLU A 31 -3.21 6.63 -1.42
CA GLU A 31 -1.80 7.03 -1.33
C GLU A 31 -1.45 7.96 -2.49
N GLU A 32 -1.90 7.60 -3.70
CA GLU A 32 -1.59 8.32 -4.92
C GLU A 32 -2.71 9.26 -5.39
N ASP A 33 -3.82 9.29 -4.64
CA ASP A 33 -5.06 10.00 -4.95
C ASP A 33 -5.54 9.71 -6.39
N VAL A 34 -5.59 8.41 -6.70
CA VAL A 34 -6.00 7.86 -8.01
C VAL A 34 -7.32 7.11 -7.86
N ILE A 35 -8.23 7.31 -8.81
CA ILE A 35 -9.51 6.61 -8.86
C ILE A 35 -9.58 5.78 -10.14
N HIS A 36 -9.81 4.48 -10.00
CA HIS A 36 -10.11 3.58 -11.11
C HIS A 36 -11.61 3.25 -11.11
N GLU A 37 -12.31 3.58 -12.19
CA GLU A 37 -13.68 3.14 -12.42
C GLU A 37 -13.72 2.07 -13.49
N ILE A 38 -14.16 0.87 -13.12
CA ILE A 38 -14.17 -0.30 -14.00
C ILE A 38 -15.60 -0.54 -14.49
N PHE A 39 -15.80 -0.42 -15.81
CA PHE A 39 -17.04 -0.73 -16.51
C PHE A 39 -16.88 -2.03 -17.32
N PRO A 40 -17.96 -2.63 -17.83
CA PRO A 40 -17.86 -3.83 -18.67
C PRO A 40 -17.11 -3.62 -19.99
N ASP A 41 -17.10 -2.39 -20.52
CA ASP A 41 -16.58 -2.03 -21.84
C ASP A 41 -15.44 -1.01 -21.81
N LYS A 42 -15.16 -0.40 -20.66
CA LYS A 42 -14.12 0.62 -20.49
C LYS A 42 -13.57 0.65 -19.07
N VAL A 43 -12.40 1.26 -18.90
CA VAL A 43 -11.82 1.59 -17.60
C VAL A 43 -11.47 3.06 -17.61
N VAL A 44 -11.85 3.78 -16.56
CA VAL A 44 -11.50 5.20 -16.39
C VAL A 44 -10.50 5.29 -15.24
N ILE A 45 -9.39 5.98 -15.47
CA ILE A 45 -8.37 6.24 -14.45
C ILE A 45 -8.29 7.76 -14.27
N GLY A 46 -8.78 8.26 -13.14
CA GLY A 46 -8.67 9.65 -12.74
C GLY A 46 -7.47 9.82 -11.80
N THR A 47 -6.63 10.80 -12.09
CA THR A 47 -5.47 11.17 -11.28
C THR A 47 -5.68 12.59 -10.77
N ARG A 48 -5.16 12.91 -9.58
CA ARG A 48 -5.10 14.30 -9.09
C ARG A 48 -3.72 14.94 -9.27
N PHE A 49 -2.79 14.24 -9.90
CA PHE A 49 -1.45 14.73 -10.18
C PHE A 49 -1.51 15.91 -11.16
N LEU A 50 -0.94 17.07 -10.77
CA LEU A 50 -0.71 18.34 -11.49
C LEU A 50 -1.84 18.96 -12.36
N ASN A 51 -2.53 18.20 -13.20
CA ASN A 51 -3.53 18.64 -14.17
C ASN A 51 -4.91 17.95 -13.99
N CYS A 52 -5.06 17.11 -12.97
CA CYS A 52 -6.24 16.29 -12.74
C CYS A 52 -6.64 15.46 -13.98
N ALA A 53 -5.66 14.83 -14.63
CA ALA A 53 -5.88 14.07 -15.84
C ALA A 53 -6.77 12.85 -15.58
N THR A 54 -7.65 12.59 -16.55
CA THR A 54 -8.51 11.42 -16.61
C THR A 54 -8.27 10.69 -17.92
N TYR A 55 -7.99 9.40 -17.84
CA TYR A 55 -7.75 8.51 -18.97
C TYR A 55 -8.91 7.53 -19.11
N GLU A 56 -9.64 7.57 -20.22
CA GLU A 56 -10.63 6.55 -20.58
C GLU A 56 -9.98 5.53 -21.52
N LEU A 57 -9.90 4.28 -21.08
CA LEU A 57 -9.34 3.15 -21.82
C LEU A 57 -10.45 2.25 -22.33
N SER A 58 -10.40 1.91 -23.61
CA SER A 58 -11.28 0.91 -24.22
C SER A 58 -10.56 0.18 -25.35
N PHE A 59 -11.13 -0.93 -25.81
CA PHE A 59 -10.62 -1.66 -26.97
C PHE A 59 -11.57 -1.55 -28.15
N GLU A 60 -11.06 -1.09 -29.28
CA GLU A 60 -11.72 -1.16 -30.58
C GLU A 60 -11.10 -2.31 -31.38
N GLY A 61 -11.76 -3.47 -31.37
CA GLY A 61 -11.18 -4.70 -31.92
C GLY A 61 -9.98 -5.14 -31.07
N THR A 62 -8.77 -5.12 -31.64
CA THR A 62 -7.52 -5.47 -30.96
C THR A 62 -6.68 -4.25 -30.59
N THR A 63 -7.19 -3.05 -30.84
CA THR A 63 -6.45 -1.79 -30.64
C THR A 63 -6.93 -1.12 -29.37
N LEU A 64 -6.00 -0.80 -28.48
CA LEU A 64 -6.30 0.02 -27.32
C LEU A 64 -6.54 1.46 -27.78
N VAL A 65 -7.67 2.02 -27.36
CA VAL A 65 -8.02 3.43 -27.52
C VAL A 65 -7.97 4.06 -26.13
N VAL A 66 -7.22 5.16 -26.03
CA VAL A 66 -7.12 5.94 -24.79
C VAL A 66 -7.53 7.37 -25.11
N LYS A 67 -8.50 7.89 -24.36
CA LYS A 67 -8.89 9.31 -24.42
C LYS A 67 -8.45 9.99 -23.15
N LYS A 68 -7.62 11.03 -23.28
CA LYS A 68 -7.21 11.89 -22.18
C LYS A 68 -8.13 13.10 -22.08
N SER A 69 -8.50 13.46 -20.87
CA SER A 69 -9.09 14.75 -20.54
C SER A 69 -8.40 15.32 -19.31
N ARG A 70 -8.31 16.64 -19.17
CA ARG A 70 -7.73 17.29 -18.00
C ARG A 70 -8.48 18.59 -17.68
N LEU A 71 -8.21 19.19 -16.52
CA LEU A 71 -8.70 20.54 -16.25
C LEU A 71 -7.98 21.56 -17.13
N ASP A 72 -8.73 22.55 -17.62
CA ASP A 72 -8.20 23.68 -18.37
C ASP A 72 -7.30 24.57 -17.50
N ASP A 73 -7.73 24.86 -16.28
CA ASP A 73 -6.96 25.49 -15.21
C ASP A 73 -7.41 24.96 -13.84
N TYR A 74 -6.59 24.06 -13.26
CA TYR A 74 -6.87 23.43 -11.97
C TYR A 74 -6.94 24.44 -10.80
N GLN A 75 -6.37 25.64 -10.95
CA GLN A 75 -6.39 26.67 -9.90
C GLN A 75 -7.76 27.33 -9.77
N LEU A 76 -8.64 27.16 -10.76
CA LEU A 76 -10.01 27.70 -10.74
C LEU A 76 -10.97 26.90 -9.86
N GLY A 77 -10.54 25.77 -9.29
CA GLY A 77 -11.37 24.92 -8.44
C GLY A 77 -12.65 24.49 -9.15
N ASP A 78 -13.81 24.73 -8.54
CA ASP A 78 -15.13 24.36 -9.08
C ASP A 78 -15.47 25.02 -10.43
N ALA A 79 -14.76 26.09 -10.81
CA ALA A 79 -14.95 26.76 -12.10
C ALA A 79 -14.08 26.17 -13.23
N ALA A 80 -13.19 25.22 -12.92
CA ALA A 80 -12.38 24.53 -13.90
C ALA A 80 -13.22 23.59 -14.76
N HIS A 81 -12.89 23.48 -16.05
CA HIS A 81 -13.60 22.65 -17.01
C HIS A 81 -12.71 21.53 -17.54
N MET A 82 -13.28 20.33 -17.66
CA MET A 82 -12.61 19.22 -18.33
C MET A 82 -12.54 19.47 -19.83
N ILE A 83 -11.33 19.48 -20.37
CA ILE A 83 -11.04 19.60 -21.79
C ILE A 83 -10.32 18.36 -22.30
N ALA A 84 -10.57 18.01 -23.57
CA ALA A 84 -9.85 16.93 -24.23
C ALA A 84 -8.39 17.33 -24.44
N ASP A 85 -7.48 16.37 -24.27
CA ASP A 85 -6.05 16.59 -24.44
C ASP A 85 -5.40 15.40 -25.16
N GLU A 86 -4.21 15.62 -25.69
CA GLU A 86 -3.42 14.56 -26.34
C GLU A 86 -2.54 13.85 -25.31
N LEU A 87 -2.27 12.56 -25.56
CA LEU A 87 -1.33 11.77 -24.76
C LEU A 87 0.11 12.10 -25.16
N ASP A 88 0.92 12.48 -24.19
CA ASP A 88 2.37 12.55 -24.31
C ASP A 88 3.06 11.31 -23.73
N ALA A 89 4.38 11.35 -23.58
CA ALA A 89 5.15 10.22 -23.07
C ALA A 89 5.02 10.05 -21.55
N GLU A 90 4.90 11.15 -20.81
CA GLU A 90 4.75 11.13 -19.35
C GLU A 90 3.37 10.54 -18.99
N ASP A 91 2.33 10.91 -19.73
CA ASP A 91 1.00 10.33 -19.58
C ASP A 91 0.99 8.81 -19.79
N VAL A 92 1.79 8.32 -20.75
CA VAL A 92 1.88 6.88 -21.05
C VAL A 92 2.58 6.13 -19.93
N GLU A 93 3.66 6.70 -19.38
CA GLU A 93 4.38 6.12 -18.25
C GLU A 93 3.49 6.07 -17.00
N GLU A 94 2.83 7.17 -16.67
CA GLU A 94 1.88 7.24 -15.55
C GLU A 94 0.74 6.23 -15.75
N LEU A 95 0.10 6.23 -16.93
CA LEU A 95 -1.00 5.32 -17.21
C LEU A 95 -0.59 3.85 -17.07
N THR A 96 0.58 3.48 -17.60
CA THR A 96 1.10 2.11 -17.47
C THR A 96 1.36 1.75 -16.00
N LEU A 97 1.89 2.68 -15.21
CA LEU A 97 2.12 2.48 -13.78
C LEU A 97 0.80 2.25 -13.03
N ARG A 98 -0.17 3.16 -13.19
CA ARG A 98 -1.49 3.08 -12.53
C ARG A 98 -2.29 1.86 -12.97
N TRP A 99 -2.16 1.45 -14.23
CA TRP A 99 -2.78 0.23 -14.75
C TRP A 99 -2.17 -1.05 -14.15
N ASN A 100 -0.85 -1.12 -14.07
CA ASN A 100 -0.16 -2.28 -13.52
C ASN A 100 -0.41 -2.42 -12.01
N ALA A 101 -0.47 -1.30 -11.28
CA ALA A 101 -0.78 -1.27 -9.85
C ALA A 101 -2.15 -1.90 -9.57
N VAL A 102 -3.22 -1.40 -10.19
CA VAL A 102 -4.58 -1.91 -9.95
C VAL A 102 -4.74 -3.37 -10.40
N LEU A 103 -4.08 -3.77 -11.50
CA LEU A 103 -4.10 -5.17 -11.92
C LEU A 103 -3.42 -6.10 -10.93
N ARG A 104 -2.27 -5.68 -10.39
CA ARG A 104 -1.52 -6.46 -9.40
C ARG A 104 -2.38 -6.65 -8.15
N GLU A 105 -2.90 -5.58 -7.59
CA GLU A 105 -3.78 -5.59 -6.42
C GLU A 105 -4.97 -6.55 -6.63
N LEU A 106 -5.72 -6.38 -7.72
CA LEU A 106 -6.93 -7.18 -7.96
C LEU A 106 -6.61 -8.66 -8.25
N LYS A 107 -5.47 -8.96 -8.88
CA LYS A 107 -5.04 -10.35 -9.09
C LYS A 107 -4.64 -11.01 -7.77
N MET A 108 -4.00 -10.27 -6.87
CA MET A 108 -3.65 -10.77 -5.54
C MET A 108 -4.88 -10.99 -4.68
N PHE A 109 -5.80 -10.03 -4.68
CA PHE A 109 -7.09 -10.18 -4.02
C PHE A 109 -7.84 -11.42 -4.51
N ASP A 110 -7.89 -11.64 -5.83
CA ASP A 110 -8.54 -12.83 -6.41
C ASP A 110 -7.84 -14.15 -6.01
N LYS A 111 -6.50 -14.15 -6.02
CA LYS A 111 -5.71 -15.30 -5.58
C LYS A 111 -5.97 -15.63 -4.10
N LEU A 112 -6.04 -14.60 -3.25
CA LEU A 112 -6.36 -14.74 -1.83
C LEU A 112 -7.77 -15.33 -1.66
N GLN A 113 -8.80 -14.76 -2.32
CA GLN A 113 -10.17 -15.30 -2.28
C GLN A 113 -10.23 -16.77 -2.72
N ALA A 114 -9.47 -17.15 -3.76
CA ALA A 114 -9.43 -18.51 -4.27
C ALA A 114 -8.80 -19.52 -3.29
N GLN A 115 -7.92 -19.08 -2.38
CA GLN A 115 -7.37 -19.94 -1.33
C GLN A 115 -8.41 -20.31 -0.27
N GLY A 116 -9.38 -19.43 0.01
CA GLY A 116 -10.46 -19.63 0.97
C GLY A 116 -10.05 -19.61 2.45
N ASN A 117 -8.82 -20.00 2.77
CA ASN A 117 -8.25 -19.97 4.13
C ASN A 117 -6.85 -19.33 4.10
N ALA A 118 -6.68 -18.22 4.82
CA ALA A 118 -5.44 -17.46 4.90
C ALA A 118 -4.48 -17.95 6.00
N ARG A 119 -4.89 -18.94 6.81
CA ARG A 119 -4.13 -19.39 7.98
C ARG A 119 -2.68 -19.72 7.67
N GLU A 120 -2.41 -20.46 6.59
CA GLU A 120 -1.05 -20.89 6.24
C GLU A 120 -0.14 -19.71 5.90
N LEU A 121 -0.66 -18.72 5.18
CA LEU A 121 0.08 -17.50 4.85
C LEU A 121 0.37 -16.67 6.09
N LEU A 122 -0.60 -16.56 7.01
CA LEU A 122 -0.39 -15.91 8.31
C LEU A 122 0.66 -16.65 9.16
N SER A 123 0.60 -17.98 9.22
CA SER A 123 1.61 -18.76 9.94
C SER A 123 3.02 -18.49 9.41
N GLN A 124 3.18 -18.45 8.08
CA GLN A 124 4.48 -18.14 7.49
C GLN A 124 4.92 -16.70 7.79
N LEU A 125 4.00 -15.74 7.71
CA LEU A 125 4.28 -14.35 8.10
C LEU A 125 4.74 -14.27 9.56
N TYR A 126 4.14 -15.02 10.47
CA TYR A 126 4.52 -15.03 11.89
C TYR A 126 5.95 -15.52 12.09
N LEU A 127 6.37 -16.56 11.37
CA LEU A 127 7.77 -17.02 11.37
C LEU A 127 8.72 -15.92 10.83
N ASP A 128 8.26 -15.13 9.86
CA ASP A 128 9.07 -14.06 9.28
C ASP A 128 9.18 -12.85 10.22
N ILE A 129 8.18 -12.53 11.04
CA ILE A 129 8.15 -11.29 11.86
C ILE A 129 8.39 -11.46 13.37
N PHE A 130 8.21 -12.65 13.94
CA PHE A 130 8.38 -12.92 15.38
C PHE A 130 9.55 -13.86 15.66
N GLU A 131 10.13 -13.78 16.86
CA GLU A 131 11.12 -14.79 17.28
C GLU A 131 10.49 -16.20 17.31
N GLU A 132 11.30 -17.24 17.14
CA GLU A 132 10.84 -18.62 16.90
C GLU A 132 9.78 -19.09 17.92
N ASP A 133 10.07 -18.93 19.22
CA ASP A 133 9.15 -19.31 20.30
C ASP A 133 7.82 -18.52 20.25
N GLU A 134 7.88 -17.23 19.92
CA GLU A 134 6.69 -16.37 19.81
C GLU A 134 5.89 -16.71 18.56
N ALA A 135 6.56 -16.95 17.44
CA ALA A 135 5.93 -17.36 16.20
C ALA A 135 5.16 -18.67 16.42
N GLU A 136 5.77 -19.67 17.06
CA GLU A 136 5.11 -20.94 17.39
C GLU A 136 3.89 -20.74 18.29
N GLU A 137 4.00 -19.92 19.34
CA GLU A 137 2.87 -19.60 20.22
C GLU A 137 1.72 -18.94 19.44
N GLN A 138 2.02 -17.91 18.64
CA GLN A 138 1.01 -17.19 17.88
C GLN A 138 0.39 -18.06 16.78
N ILE A 139 1.17 -18.94 16.15
CA ILE A 139 0.67 -19.92 15.18
C ILE A 139 -0.31 -20.90 15.85
N ASN A 140 -0.03 -21.32 17.09
CA ASN A 140 -0.93 -22.21 17.83
C ASN A 140 -2.23 -21.51 18.25
N ASN A 141 -2.19 -20.19 18.46
CA ASN A 141 -3.36 -19.39 18.81
C ASN A 141 -4.26 -19.07 17.59
N LEU A 142 -3.74 -19.14 16.36
CA LEU A 142 -4.53 -18.92 15.15
C LEU A 142 -5.68 -19.95 15.03
N PRO A 143 -6.89 -19.51 14.63
CA PRO A 143 -8.00 -20.41 14.38
C PRO A 143 -7.69 -21.38 13.23
N GLU A 144 -8.37 -22.54 13.20
CA GLU A 144 -8.19 -23.54 12.12
C GLU A 144 -8.49 -22.96 10.73
N THR A 145 -9.39 -21.98 10.66
CA THR A 145 -9.72 -21.26 9.43
C THR A 145 -9.71 -19.77 9.69
N VAL A 146 -8.86 -19.06 8.96
CA VAL A 146 -8.90 -17.60 8.86
C VAL A 146 -9.53 -17.27 7.51
N PRO A 147 -10.67 -16.57 7.45
CA PRO A 147 -11.28 -16.17 6.19
C PRO A 147 -10.26 -15.42 5.33
N ALA A 148 -10.24 -15.72 4.03
CA ALA A 148 -9.41 -15.01 3.07
C ALA A 148 -9.96 -13.60 2.79
N ASN A 149 -10.01 -12.76 3.81
CA ASN A 149 -10.56 -11.41 3.82
C ASN A 149 -9.56 -10.52 4.56
N VAL A 150 -9.16 -9.41 3.94
CA VAL A 150 -8.12 -8.51 4.47
C VAL A 150 -8.41 -8.03 5.90
N THR A 151 -9.67 -7.74 6.23
CA THR A 151 -10.06 -7.29 7.58
C THR A 151 -9.88 -8.41 8.60
N ALA A 152 -10.37 -9.61 8.30
CA ALA A 152 -10.21 -10.76 9.20
C ALA A 152 -8.72 -11.14 9.37
N ILE A 153 -7.94 -11.08 8.30
CA ILE A 153 -6.50 -11.32 8.33
C ILE A 153 -5.80 -10.26 9.20
N TRP A 154 -6.15 -8.99 9.02
CA TRP A 154 -5.61 -7.90 9.83
C TRP A 154 -5.96 -8.06 11.31
N GLU A 155 -7.21 -8.41 11.65
CA GLU A 155 -7.63 -8.63 13.03
C GLU A 155 -6.76 -9.70 13.72
N GLU A 156 -6.50 -10.83 13.05
CA GLU A 156 -5.64 -11.89 13.60
C GLU A 156 -4.19 -11.44 13.76
N LEU A 157 -3.63 -10.75 12.75
CA LEU A 157 -2.26 -10.22 12.81
C LEU A 157 -2.12 -9.16 13.90
N GLN A 158 -3.09 -8.24 14.02
CA GLN A 158 -3.09 -7.17 15.00
C GLN A 158 -3.09 -7.74 16.42
N VAL A 159 -3.89 -8.77 16.68
CA VAL A 159 -3.91 -9.47 17.98
C VAL A 159 -2.54 -10.07 18.28
N ALA A 160 -1.90 -10.76 17.33
CA ALA A 160 -0.58 -11.36 17.55
C ALA A 160 0.50 -10.29 17.82
N LEU A 161 0.48 -9.19 17.07
CA LEU A 161 1.41 -8.07 17.27
C LEU A 161 1.20 -7.38 18.63
N GLN A 162 -0.05 -7.20 19.07
CA GLN A 162 -0.34 -6.67 20.41
C GLN A 162 0.14 -7.61 21.52
N GLN A 163 -0.11 -8.92 21.39
CA GLN A 163 0.28 -9.90 22.41
C GLN A 163 1.79 -10.01 22.59
N THR A 164 2.55 -9.78 21.51
CA THR A 164 4.02 -9.78 21.52
C THR A 164 4.61 -8.41 21.88
N GLY A 165 3.77 -7.39 22.10
CA GLY A 165 4.22 -6.00 22.33
C GLY A 165 4.91 -5.38 21.12
N ASN A 166 4.61 -5.87 19.91
CA ASN A 166 5.16 -5.38 18.66
C ASN A 166 4.11 -4.62 17.83
N LEU A 167 3.21 -3.90 18.50
CA LEU A 167 2.25 -2.99 17.87
C LEU A 167 2.15 -1.69 18.67
N THR A 168 2.12 -0.57 17.95
CA THR A 168 1.69 0.71 18.47
C THR A 168 0.89 1.46 17.41
N ASP A 169 0.05 2.40 17.81
CA ASP A 169 -0.83 3.14 16.91
C ASP A 169 -0.80 4.63 17.26
N PHE A 170 -0.63 5.49 16.26
CA PHE A 170 -0.71 6.95 16.43
C PHE A 170 -0.86 7.67 15.08
N GLU A 171 -1.16 8.96 15.11
CA GLU A 171 -1.18 9.79 13.90
C GLU A 171 0.23 10.07 13.39
N TRP A 172 0.45 10.06 12.06
CA TRP A 172 1.75 10.37 11.46
C TRP A 172 2.37 11.68 11.97
N ARG A 173 1.54 12.69 12.25
CA ARG A 173 1.99 13.99 12.76
C ARG A 173 2.41 13.95 14.24
N ALA A 174 1.83 13.04 15.01
CA ALA A 174 2.18 12.83 16.42
C ALA A 174 3.47 12.03 16.60
N LEU A 175 4.03 11.48 15.52
CA LEU A 175 5.20 10.62 15.57
C LEU A 175 6.43 11.30 16.18
N SER A 176 6.67 12.59 15.88
CA SER A 176 7.83 13.33 16.41
C SER A 176 7.80 13.59 17.93
N ASP A 177 6.63 13.50 18.56
CA ASP A 177 6.45 13.76 20.00
C ASP A 177 6.11 12.47 20.77
N GLU A 178 4.86 12.02 20.68
CA GLU A 178 4.36 10.86 21.42
C GLU A 178 4.73 9.54 20.73
N GLY A 179 4.83 9.54 19.40
CA GLY A 179 5.14 8.32 18.66
C GLY A 179 6.55 7.80 18.88
N VAL A 180 7.57 8.65 19.07
CA VAL A 180 8.93 8.19 19.42
C VAL A 180 8.92 7.38 20.72
N PHE A 181 8.19 7.85 21.73
CA PHE A 181 8.04 7.12 22.99
C PHE A 181 7.34 5.78 22.73
N ALA A 182 6.25 5.79 21.97
CA ALA A 182 5.49 4.58 21.69
C ALA A 182 6.27 3.55 20.85
N LEU A 183 7.10 4.00 19.90
CA LEU A 183 7.99 3.13 19.12
C LEU A 183 9.07 2.50 20.00
N ASN A 184 9.66 3.26 20.92
CA ASN A 184 10.68 2.76 21.85
C ASN A 184 10.15 1.70 22.84
N GLU A 185 8.83 1.62 23.04
CA GLU A 185 8.19 0.57 23.86
C GLU A 185 7.97 -0.75 23.08
N LEU A 186 8.20 -0.78 21.76
CA LEU A 186 8.08 -1.99 20.96
C LEU A 186 9.08 -3.06 21.43
N SER A 187 8.58 -4.26 21.69
CA SER A 187 9.35 -5.38 22.24
C SER A 187 10.69 -5.64 21.51
N PRO A 188 10.77 -5.64 20.16
CA PRO A 188 12.05 -5.84 19.47
C PRO A 188 13.12 -4.78 19.81
N LEU A 189 12.72 -3.50 19.95
CA LEU A 189 13.64 -2.42 20.32
C LEU A 189 14.10 -2.59 21.77
N VAL A 190 13.17 -2.84 22.69
CA VAL A 190 13.46 -3.06 24.11
C VAL A 190 14.43 -4.23 24.31
N ARG A 191 14.24 -5.34 23.59
CA ARG A 191 15.09 -6.54 23.69
C ARG A 191 16.52 -6.29 23.17
N THR A 192 16.65 -5.54 22.09
CA THR A 192 17.94 -5.21 21.49
C THR A 192 18.65 -4.05 22.20
N GLY A 193 17.91 -3.31 23.03
CA GLY A 193 18.40 -2.09 23.69
C GLY A 193 18.57 -0.92 22.72
N ALA A 194 17.93 -0.98 21.54
CA ALA A 194 17.87 0.12 20.60
C ALA A 194 17.01 1.24 21.18
N ILE A 195 17.47 2.49 21.00
CA ILE A 195 16.74 3.69 21.43
C ILE A 195 16.68 4.62 20.25
N LEU A 196 15.46 4.92 19.79
CA LEU A 196 15.19 5.91 18.77
C LEU A 196 15.23 7.30 19.39
N GLU A 197 16.03 8.19 18.78
CA GLU A 197 16.08 9.60 19.13
C GLU A 197 15.00 10.37 18.35
N ALA A 198 14.29 11.26 19.04
CA ALA A 198 13.30 12.14 18.41
C ALA A 198 13.99 13.09 17.41
N PRO A 199 13.33 13.41 16.27
CA PRO A 199 13.89 14.36 15.31
C PRO A 199 14.10 15.73 15.95
N THR A 200 15.19 16.40 15.58
CA THR A 200 15.36 17.81 15.93
C THR A 200 14.38 18.67 15.13
N PRO A 201 14.14 19.94 15.52
CA PRO A 201 13.31 20.84 14.72
C PRO A 201 13.79 20.98 13.27
N GLU A 202 15.11 20.94 13.04
CA GLU A 202 15.69 21.03 11.70
C GLU A 202 15.41 19.77 10.87
N ASP A 203 15.53 18.58 11.48
CA ASP A 203 15.19 17.31 10.82
C ASP A 203 13.71 17.25 10.46
N TYR A 204 12.84 17.69 11.38
CA TYR A 204 11.40 17.69 11.16
C TYR A 204 10.97 18.66 10.04
N GLU A 205 11.56 19.86 9.97
CA GLU A 205 11.33 20.79 8.85
C GLU A 205 11.77 20.19 7.51
N ALA A 206 12.88 19.44 7.48
CA ALA A 206 13.33 18.74 6.27
C ALA A 206 12.35 17.65 5.84
N MET A 207 11.81 16.87 6.78
CA MET A 207 10.79 15.85 6.49
C MET A 207 9.51 16.46 5.95
N LEU A 208 9.02 17.57 6.54
CA LEU A 208 7.82 18.26 6.06
C LEU A 208 7.97 18.82 4.64
N ALA A 209 9.19 19.13 4.23
CA ALA A 209 9.50 19.62 2.89
C ALA A 209 9.74 18.50 1.86
N ALA A 210 9.77 17.23 2.29
CA ALA A 210 9.94 16.09 1.40
C ALA A 210 8.71 15.86 0.52
N GLU A 211 8.93 15.28 -0.66
CA GLU A 211 7.83 14.88 -1.57
C GLU A 211 6.91 13.84 -0.92
N ASP A 212 7.48 12.94 -0.11
CA ASP A 212 6.77 11.97 0.71
C ASP A 212 7.20 12.11 2.18
N PHE A 213 6.33 12.76 2.96
CA PHE A 213 6.54 12.97 4.39
C PHE A 213 6.60 11.65 5.16
N ALA A 214 5.73 10.69 4.86
CA ALA A 214 5.65 9.43 5.60
C ALA A 214 6.92 8.60 5.38
N LYS A 215 7.42 8.55 4.13
CA LYS A 215 8.68 7.90 3.79
C LYS A 215 9.87 8.53 4.50
N ALA A 216 10.01 9.86 4.39
CA ALA A 216 11.13 10.58 4.99
C ALA A 216 11.21 10.38 6.51
N LEU A 217 10.05 10.33 7.15
CA LEU A 217 9.91 10.09 8.58
C LEU A 217 10.30 8.66 8.98
N LEU A 218 9.89 7.64 8.22
CA LEU A 218 10.27 6.25 8.51
C LEU A 218 11.76 6.01 8.23
N ASP A 219 12.31 6.63 7.18
CA ASP A 219 13.75 6.57 6.88
C ASP A 219 14.58 7.10 8.05
N TYR A 220 14.20 8.24 8.64
CA TYR A 220 14.90 8.82 9.78
C TYR A 220 15.07 7.87 10.96
N PHE A 221 14.04 7.09 11.31
CA PHE A 221 14.17 6.08 12.37
C PHE A 221 14.88 4.82 11.91
N ASN A 222 14.59 4.37 10.69
CA ASN A 222 15.18 3.15 10.16
C ASN A 222 16.69 3.26 9.96
N GLU A 223 17.22 4.44 9.65
CA GLU A 223 18.66 4.72 9.65
C GLU A 223 19.31 4.47 11.03
N GLN A 224 18.60 4.73 12.13
CA GLN A 224 19.09 4.49 13.50
C GLN A 224 19.08 3.00 13.87
N LEU A 225 18.29 2.18 13.17
CA LEU A 225 18.10 0.76 13.45
C LEU A 225 18.97 -0.17 12.59
N GLU A 226 19.72 0.36 11.61
CA GLU A 226 20.56 -0.46 10.73
C GLU A 226 21.52 -1.37 11.49
N ALA A 227 22.12 -0.87 12.58
CA ALA A 227 23.07 -1.62 13.39
C ALA A 227 22.43 -2.76 14.21
N PHE A 228 21.11 -2.79 14.30
CA PHE A 228 20.33 -3.77 15.06
C PHE A 228 19.62 -4.79 14.16
N ASP A 229 19.76 -4.66 12.83
CA ASP A 229 19.01 -5.44 11.84
C ASP A 229 17.49 -5.38 12.08
N LEU A 230 16.96 -4.20 12.42
CA LEU A 230 15.55 -3.95 12.69
C LEU A 230 15.01 -2.88 11.75
N LYS A 231 13.70 -2.93 11.48
CA LYS A 231 13.01 -1.92 10.69
C LYS A 231 11.63 -1.59 11.24
N ILE A 232 11.36 -0.32 11.51
CA ILE A 232 10.02 0.19 11.75
C ILE A 232 9.25 0.20 10.43
N VAL A 233 8.05 -0.34 10.49
CA VAL A 233 7.13 -0.44 9.36
C VAL A 233 5.76 0.10 9.77
N ALA A 234 5.11 0.82 8.86
CA ALA A 234 3.67 1.07 8.92
C ALA A 234 2.93 -0.10 8.27
N ILE A 235 1.94 -0.63 8.97
CA ILE A 235 1.23 -1.85 8.58
C ILE A 235 -0.28 -1.72 8.77
N GLY A 236 -1.06 -2.39 7.95
CA GLY A 236 -2.51 -2.38 8.07
C GLY A 236 -3.22 -2.83 6.81
N PRO A 237 -4.56 -2.75 6.77
CA PRO A 237 -5.33 -3.00 5.54
C PRO A 237 -5.20 -1.86 4.51
N ALA A 238 -4.78 -0.68 4.93
CA ALA A 238 -4.53 0.52 4.13
C ALA A 238 -3.59 1.47 4.90
N LEU A 239 -3.08 2.51 4.22
CA LEU A 239 -2.45 3.66 4.89
C LEU A 239 -3.52 4.71 5.23
N ASP A 240 -3.46 5.24 6.45
CA ASP A 240 -4.38 6.29 6.94
C ASP A 240 -3.63 7.31 7.80
N GLU A 241 -4.26 8.43 8.15
CA GLU A 241 -3.70 9.44 9.04
C GLU A 241 -3.35 8.87 10.41
N TYR A 242 -4.19 7.97 10.95
CA TYR A 242 -3.95 7.20 12.15
C TYR A 242 -3.49 5.79 11.78
N GLN A 243 -2.24 5.47 12.08
CA GLN A 243 -1.55 4.31 11.52
C GLN A 243 -1.04 3.36 12.60
N SER A 244 -1.08 2.06 12.30
CA SER A 244 -0.42 1.03 13.09
C SER A 244 1.03 0.85 12.66
N PHE A 245 1.94 0.77 13.64
CA PHE A 245 3.37 0.59 13.46
C PHE A 245 3.86 -0.66 14.17
N SER A 246 4.87 -1.30 13.57
CA SER A 246 5.55 -2.48 14.12
C SER A 246 7.04 -2.43 13.81
N CYS A 247 7.83 -3.27 14.46
CA CYS A 247 9.25 -3.42 14.20
C CYS A 247 9.55 -4.84 13.71
N PHE A 248 10.08 -4.98 12.51
CA PHE A 248 10.41 -6.26 11.90
C PHE A 248 11.91 -6.54 11.84
N PRO A 249 12.32 -7.82 12.00
CA PRO A 249 13.70 -8.23 11.83
C PRO A 249 14.10 -8.25 10.35
N MET A 250 15.31 -7.77 10.05
CA MET A 250 15.89 -7.74 8.71
C MET A 250 16.81 -8.94 8.41
N GLN A 251 17.19 -9.69 9.45
CA GLN A 251 18.11 -10.84 9.34
C GLN A 251 17.58 -11.90 8.40
N ASP A 252 18.48 -12.63 7.72
CA ASP A 252 18.16 -13.82 6.91
C ASP A 252 17.00 -13.65 5.90
N PHE A 253 16.87 -12.46 5.31
CA PHE A 253 15.79 -12.10 4.36
C PHE A 253 14.37 -12.08 4.96
N ARG A 254 14.24 -12.11 6.29
CA ARG A 254 12.97 -12.13 7.00
C ARG A 254 12.05 -10.96 6.62
N LEU A 255 12.57 -9.73 6.62
CA LEU A 255 11.80 -8.56 6.18
C LEU A 255 11.29 -8.71 4.74
N ALA A 256 12.15 -9.17 3.81
CA ALA A 256 11.74 -9.32 2.41
C ALA A 256 10.64 -10.39 2.25
N ASN A 257 10.73 -11.48 3.00
CA ASN A 257 9.69 -12.52 3.02
C ASN A 257 8.39 -11.98 3.65
N ALA A 258 8.49 -11.25 4.77
CA ALA A 258 7.35 -10.64 5.44
C ALA A 258 6.60 -9.68 4.51
N VAL A 259 7.31 -8.83 3.76
CA VAL A 259 6.71 -7.93 2.77
C VAL A 259 5.96 -8.70 1.69
N LEU A 260 6.59 -9.72 1.11
CA LEU A 260 5.94 -10.57 0.10
C LEU A 260 4.69 -11.25 0.67
N LYS A 261 4.73 -11.71 1.92
CA LYS A 261 3.60 -12.35 2.58
C LYS A 261 2.48 -11.39 2.92
N MET A 262 2.80 -10.19 3.38
CA MET A 262 1.80 -9.13 3.58
C MET A 262 1.11 -8.79 2.26
N GLU A 263 1.87 -8.69 1.18
CA GLU A 263 1.32 -8.45 -0.16
C GLU A 263 0.39 -9.59 -0.62
N GLU A 264 0.80 -10.86 -0.43
CA GLU A 264 -0.06 -12.03 -0.70
C GLU A 264 -1.35 -12.05 0.14
N LEU A 265 -1.27 -11.50 1.35
CA LEU A 265 -2.38 -11.31 2.27
C LEU A 265 -3.19 -10.03 2.01
N CYS A 266 -2.83 -9.25 0.99
CA CYS A 266 -3.43 -7.95 0.65
C CYS A 266 -3.36 -6.93 1.81
N LEU A 267 -2.33 -7.01 2.64
CA LEU A 267 -1.98 -6.03 3.66
C LEU A 267 -0.92 -5.06 3.14
N VAL A 268 -0.95 -3.84 3.67
CA VAL A 268 0.09 -2.83 3.44
C VAL A 268 1.25 -3.04 4.42
N CYS A 269 2.46 -2.87 3.90
CA CYS A 269 3.70 -2.76 4.65
C CYS A 269 4.56 -1.67 4.02
N PHE A 270 4.77 -0.57 4.73
CA PHE A 270 5.42 0.63 4.22
C PHE A 270 6.60 1.04 5.13
N PHE A 271 7.76 1.36 4.53
CA PHE A 271 8.99 1.73 5.23
C PHE A 271 10.04 2.38 4.33
#